data_AF-A0A7C9CEH4-F1
#
_entry.id   AF-A0A7C9CEH4-F1
#
_cell.length_a   1.000
_cell.length_b   1.000
_cell.length_c   1.000
_cell.angle_alpha   90.00
_cell.angle_beta   90.00
_cell.angle_gamma   90.00
#
_symmetry.space_group_name_H-M   'P 1'
#
loop_
_entity.id
_entity.type
_entity.pdbx_description
1 polymer ?
#
loop_
_entity_poly.entity_id
_entity_poly.type
_entity_poly.pdbx_seq_one_letter_code
_entity_poly.pdbx_strand_id
1 'polypeptide(L)'
;NGNRETLFNVVGQPLKFPEGSPASFAAKDLIRGLLVKDPQKRLGCKRGATEIKQHPFFESVNWALIRSSLPPEIPKPIDLTVFNHPPKTSTPSNDKQGATDSA
;
A
#
# COMPACT_ATOMS: atom_id res chain seq x y z
N ASN A 1 22.88 12.35 5.20
CA ASN A 1 23.32 11.23 4.32
C ASN A 1 22.20 10.18 4.19
N GLY A 2 20.99 10.57 3.75
CA GLY A 2 19.76 9.85 4.10
C GLY A 2 19.34 8.65 3.24
N ASN A 3 19.78 8.54 1.99
CA ASN A 3 19.16 7.59 1.03
C ASN A 3 20.15 6.56 0.43
N ARG A 4 21.40 6.54 0.90
CA ARG A 4 22.46 5.72 0.29
C ARG A 4 22.15 4.23 0.36
N GLU A 5 21.64 3.78 1.50
CA GLU A 5 21.27 2.38 1.71
C GLU A 5 20.09 1.96 0.82
N THR A 6 19.07 2.80 0.71
CA THR A 6 17.94 2.55 -0.19
C THR A 6 18.38 2.43 -1.65
N LEU A 7 19.23 3.34 -2.11
CA LEU A 7 19.74 3.30 -3.49
C LEU A 7 20.57 2.04 -3.73
N PHE A 8 21.42 1.66 -2.77
CA PHE A 8 22.18 0.41 -2.84
C PHE A 8 21.26 -0.81 -2.94
N ASN A 9 20.19 -0.86 -2.15
CA ASN A 9 19.23 -1.96 -2.18
C ASN A 9 18.47 -2.02 -3.52
N VAL A 10 18.04 -0.87 -4.04
CA VAL A 10 17.33 -0.81 -5.32
C VAL A 10 18.20 -1.27 -6.49
N VAL A 11 19.48 -0.93 -6.50
CA VAL A 11 20.39 -1.29 -7.60
C VAL A 11 20.94 -2.71 -7.44
N GLY A 12 21.43 -3.05 -6.25
CA GLY A 12 22.25 -4.23 -6.02
C GLY A 12 21.52 -5.44 -5.45
N GLN A 13 20.46 -5.24 -4.65
CA GLN A 13 19.83 -6.38 -3.97
C GLN A 13 18.84 -7.11 -4.89
N PRO A 14 18.91 -8.46 -4.94
CA PRO A 14 17.94 -9.27 -5.67
C PRO A 14 16.58 -9.20 -4.99
N LEU A 15 15.52 -9.27 -5.79
CA LEU A 15 14.15 -9.32 -5.28
C LEU A 15 13.93 -10.63 -4.50
N LYS A 16 13.52 -10.51 -3.24
CA LYS A 16 13.12 -11.63 -2.39
C LYS A 16 11.72 -11.39 -1.85
N PHE A 17 10.89 -12.43 -1.86
CA PHE A 17 9.59 -12.41 -1.20
C PHE A 17 9.73 -13.00 0.20
N PRO A 18 9.11 -12.40 1.24
CA PRO A 18 9.07 -12.99 2.57
C PRO A 18 8.45 -14.39 2.55
N GLU A 19 8.92 -15.26 3.44
CA GLU A 19 8.29 -16.56 3.68
C GLU A 19 6.84 -16.36 4.15
N GLY A 20 5.93 -17.21 3.67
CA GLY A 20 4.50 -17.07 3.96
C GLY A 20 3.78 -15.93 3.24
N SER A 21 4.42 -15.24 2.27
CA SER A 21 3.75 -14.18 1.51
C SER A 21 2.46 -14.70 0.84
N PRO A 22 1.29 -14.04 1.08
CA PRO A 22 0.00 -14.45 0.54
C PRO A 22 -0.14 -14.21 -0.96
N ALA A 23 0.87 -13.59 -1.60
CA ALA A 23 0.85 -13.32 -3.02
C ALA A 23 0.88 -14.63 -3.82
N SER A 24 -0.03 -14.72 -4.81
CA SER A 24 -0.11 -15.84 -5.75
C SER A 24 1.18 -15.95 -6.58
N PHE A 25 1.37 -17.11 -7.21
CA PHE A 25 2.50 -17.32 -8.10
C PHE A 25 2.53 -16.27 -9.23
N ALA A 26 1.38 -16.04 -9.88
CA ALA A 26 1.26 -15.04 -10.95
C ALA A 26 1.57 -13.61 -10.46
N ALA A 27 1.22 -13.27 -9.22
CA ALA A 27 1.58 -11.97 -8.64
C ALA A 27 3.09 -11.85 -8.42
N LYS A 28 3.72 -12.89 -7.85
CA LYS A 28 5.17 -12.92 -7.64
C LYS A 28 5.93 -12.86 -8.96
N ASP A 29 5.43 -13.55 -9.99
CA ASP A 29 6.02 -13.55 -11.33
C ASP A 29 5.93 -12.17 -12.01
N LEU A 30 4.76 -11.53 -11.94
CA LEU A 30 4.56 -10.16 -12.43
C LEU A 30 5.57 -9.19 -11.78
N ILE A 31 5.68 -9.25 -10.44
CA ILE A 31 6.58 -8.37 -9.68
C ILE A 31 8.04 -8.63 -10.06
N ARG A 32 8.46 -9.89 -10.27
CA ARG A 32 9.81 -10.21 -10.78
C ARG A 32 10.06 -9.57 -12.14
N GLY A 33 9.11 -9.68 -13.08
CA GLY A 33 9.21 -9.09 -14.41
C GLY A 33 9.29 -7.56 -14.40
N LEU A 34 8.55 -6.91 -13.51
CA LEU A 34 8.55 -5.44 -13.35
C LEU A 34 9.82 -4.92 -12.67
N LEU A 35 10.39 -5.68 -11.73
CA LEU A 35 11.55 -5.28 -10.94
C LEU A 35 12.89 -5.82 -11.47
N VAL A 36 12.93 -6.21 -12.75
CA VAL A 36 14.19 -6.52 -13.44
C VAL A 36 15.08 -5.28 -13.47
N LYS A 37 16.32 -5.45 -13.01
CA LYS A 37 17.30 -4.35 -12.90
C LYS A 37 17.68 -3.80 -14.27
N ASP A 38 17.93 -4.70 -15.23
CA ASP A 38 18.16 -4.37 -16.63
C ASP A 38 16.87 -3.85 -17.28
N PRO A 39 16.79 -2.56 -17.67
CA PRO A 39 15.60 -2.00 -18.29
C PRO A 39 15.20 -2.69 -19.60
N GLN A 40 16.16 -3.19 -20.38
CA GLN A 40 15.90 -3.83 -21.67
C GLN A 40 15.23 -5.21 -21.53
N LYS A 41 15.36 -5.82 -20.35
CA LYS A 41 14.75 -7.11 -20.01
C LYS A 41 13.48 -6.95 -19.15
N ARG A 42 13.13 -5.71 -18.77
CA ARG A 42 11.99 -5.43 -17.92
C ARG A 42 10.69 -5.68 -18.68
N LEU A 43 9.70 -6.24 -17.98
CA LEU A 43 8.36 -6.43 -18.51
C LEU A 43 7.78 -5.08 -18.98
N GLY A 44 7.29 -5.03 -20.22
CA GLY A 44 6.78 -3.81 -20.84
C GLY A 44 7.82 -3.05 -21.67
N CYS A 45 9.08 -3.49 -21.72
CA CYS A 45 10.09 -2.81 -22.54
C CYS A 45 9.88 -3.01 -24.04
N LYS A 46 9.41 -4.19 -24.49
CA LYS A 46 9.34 -4.51 -25.92
C LYS A 46 8.03 -4.07 -26.56
N ARG A 47 6.90 -4.25 -25.86
CA ARG A 47 5.54 -3.98 -26.39
C ARG A 47 4.73 -3.06 -25.48
N GLY A 48 5.39 -2.35 -24.56
CA GLY A 48 4.74 -1.41 -23.66
C GLY A 48 3.73 -2.09 -22.73
N ALA A 49 2.66 -1.36 -22.41
CA ALA A 49 1.62 -1.82 -21.49
C ALA A 49 0.92 -3.12 -21.92
N THR A 50 0.95 -3.48 -23.22
CA THR A 50 0.34 -4.71 -23.72
C THR A 50 0.91 -5.96 -23.04
N GLU A 51 2.22 -5.99 -22.80
CA GLU A 51 2.87 -7.12 -22.10
C GLU A 51 2.38 -7.27 -20.66
N ILE A 52 2.14 -6.15 -19.99
CA ILE A 52 1.63 -6.13 -18.63
C ILE A 52 0.17 -6.61 -18.63
N LYS A 53 -0.66 -6.10 -19.54
CA LYS A 53 -2.08 -6.46 -19.65
C LYS A 53 -2.32 -7.93 -19.99
N GLN A 54 -1.41 -8.55 -20.74
CA GLN A 54 -1.48 -9.97 -21.15
C GLN A 54 -0.91 -10.94 -20.12
N HIS A 55 -0.32 -10.44 -19.03
CA HIS A 55 0.27 -11.29 -18.00
C HIS A 55 -0.83 -12.14 -17.30
N PRO A 56 -0.58 -13.42 -16.94
CA PRO A 56 -1.58 -14.28 -16.29
C PRO A 56 -2.19 -13.70 -15.01
N PHE A 57 -1.47 -12.81 -14.32
CA PHE A 57 -2.00 -12.08 -13.16
C PHE A 57 -3.26 -11.25 -13.49
N PHE A 58 -3.37 -10.75 -14.73
CA PHE A 58 -4.49 -9.92 -15.19
C PHE A 58 -5.46 -10.66 -16.12
N GLU A 59 -5.41 -11.99 -16.18
CA GLU A 59 -6.24 -12.80 -17.10
C GLU A 59 -7.75 -12.55 -16.91
N SER A 60 -8.20 -12.33 -15.67
CA SER A 60 -9.60 -12.06 -15.35
C SER A 60 -10.03 -10.60 -15.60
N VAL A 61 -9.11 -9.72 -16.00
CA VAL A 61 -9.39 -8.28 -16.14
C VAL A 61 -9.87 -7.97 -17.56
N ASN A 62 -11.12 -7.50 -17.66
CA ASN A 62 -11.61 -6.89 -18.89
C ASN A 62 -11.18 -5.41 -18.97
N TRP A 63 -10.06 -5.17 -19.66
CA TRP A 63 -9.48 -3.83 -19.82
C TRP A 63 -10.38 -2.83 -20.57
N ALA A 64 -11.32 -3.30 -21.40
CA ALA A 64 -12.25 -2.42 -22.10
C ALA A 64 -13.32 -1.85 -21.15
N LEU A 65 -13.68 -2.59 -20.10
CA LEU A 65 -14.74 -2.25 -19.15
C LEU A 65 -14.22 -1.80 -17.78
N ILE A 66 -12.90 -1.68 -17.59
CA ILE A 66 -12.28 -1.39 -16.28
C ILE A 66 -12.77 -0.07 -15.66
N ARG A 67 -13.19 0.90 -16.47
CA ARG A 67 -13.72 2.19 -15.99
C ARG A 67 -15.15 2.11 -15.45
N SER A 68 -15.89 1.07 -15.84
CA SER A 68 -17.27 0.84 -15.45
C SER A 68 -17.44 -0.37 -14.53
N SER A 69 -16.37 -1.10 -14.23
CA SER A 69 -16.42 -2.23 -13.29
C SER A 69 -16.70 -1.73 -11.88
N LEU A 70 -17.50 -2.48 -11.13
CA LEU A 70 -17.72 -2.22 -9.71
C LEU A 70 -16.38 -2.32 -8.97
N PRO A 71 -15.98 -1.29 -8.19
CA PRO A 71 -14.78 -1.37 -7.39
C PRO A 71 -14.94 -2.46 -6.31
N PRO A 72 -13.87 -3.19 -5.96
CA PRO A 72 -13.93 -4.21 -4.90
C PRO A 72 -14.36 -3.65 -3.54
N GLU A 73 -14.00 -2.39 -3.27
CA GLU A 73 -14.33 -1.70 -2.04
C GLU A 73 -14.84 -0.29 -2.37
N ILE A 74 -15.99 0.07 -1.80
CA ILE A 74 -16.55 1.42 -1.88
C ILE A 74 -16.29 2.09 -0.52
N PRO A 75 -15.45 3.15 -0.47
CA PRO A 75 -15.18 3.84 0.78
C PRO A 75 -16.46 4.37 1.41
N LYS A 76 -16.55 4.25 2.75
CA LYS A 76 -17.65 4.86 3.49
C LYS A 76 -17.56 6.39 3.38
N PRO A 77 -18.70 7.09 3.34
CA PRO A 77 -18.70 8.55 3.43
C PRO A 77 -17.93 9.01 4.66
N ILE A 78 -17.00 9.94 4.47
CA ILE A 78 -16.27 10.57 5.57
C ILE A 78 -17.24 11.53 6.25
N ASP A 79 -17.42 11.35 7.56
CA ASP A 79 -18.12 12.34 8.37
C ASP A 79 -17.23 13.59 8.49
N LEU A 80 -17.60 14.67 7.80
CA LEU A 80 -16.84 15.91 7.81
C LEU A 80 -16.94 16.65 9.15
N THR A 81 -17.87 16.27 10.03
CA THR A 81 -17.97 16.85 11.39
C THR A 81 -16.75 16.52 12.24
N VAL A 82 -15.95 15.52 11.87
CA VAL A 82 -14.68 15.17 12.51
C VAL A 82 -13.66 16.32 12.41
N PHE A 83 -13.76 17.18 11.39
CA PHE A 83 -12.92 18.38 11.25
C PHE A 83 -13.45 19.60 12.01
N ASN A 84 -14.70 19.55 12.49
CA ASN A 84 -15.34 20.63 13.24
C ASN A 84 -15.20 20.48 14.76
N HIS A 85 -14.70 19.34 15.23
CA HIS A 85 -14.33 19.19 16.64
C HIS A 85 -12.88 19.67 16.83
N PRO A 86 -12.63 20.69 17.67
CA PRO A 86 -11.27 20.96 18.11
C PRO A 86 -10.72 19.67 18.72
N PRO A 87 -9.42 19.36 18.52
CA PRO A 87 -8.83 18.15 19.06
C PRO A 87 -9.17 18.09 20.55
N LYS A 88 -9.91 17.05 20.97
CA LYS A 88 -10.13 16.81 22.39
C LYS A 88 -8.76 16.58 22.99
N THR A 89 -8.22 17.62 23.62
CA THR A 89 -7.11 17.50 24.54
C THR A 89 -7.59 16.55 25.63
N SER A 90 -7.20 15.29 25.55
CA SER A 90 -7.25 14.38 26.67
C SER A 90 -6.19 14.85 27.67
N THR A 91 -6.50 15.91 28.40
CA THR A 91 -5.80 16.25 29.63
C THR A 91 -6.25 15.23 30.67
N PRO A 92 -5.33 14.45 31.27
CA PRO A 92 -5.67 13.65 32.43
C PRO A 92 -5.82 14.62 33.62
N SER A 93 -7.05 14.94 34.00
CA SER A 93 -7.30 15.65 35.27
C SER A 93 -6.99 14.70 36.42
N ASN A 94 -5.79 14.87 36.97
CA ASN A 94 -5.35 14.27 38.21
C ASN A 94 -5.73 15.23 39.35
N ASP A 95 -6.93 15.09 39.90
CA ASP A 95 -7.28 15.78 41.15
C ASP A 95 -7.10 14.82 42.33
N LYS A 96 -5.91 14.91 42.93
CA LYS A 96 -5.72 14.71 44.35
C LYS A 96 -6.17 15.97 45.07
N GLN A 97 -7.23 15.90 45.85
CA GLN A 97 -7.45 16.67 47.09
C GLN A 97 -8.68 16.02 47.75
N GLY A 98 -8.66 15.54 48.98
CA GLY A 98 -8.17 16.17 50.20
C GLY A 98 -9.36 16.19 51.16
N ALA A 99 -9.13 15.71 52.38
CA ALA A 99 -10.14 15.45 53.41
C ALA A 99 -11.06 16.64 53.75
N THR A 100 -12.29 16.33 54.16
CA THR A 100 -13.04 17.14 55.13
C THR A 100 -13.80 16.24 56.10
N ASP A 101 -13.59 16.53 57.38
CA ASP A 101 -14.14 15.93 58.61
C ASP A 101 -15.65 16.12 58.81
N SER A 102 -16.18 15.28 59.72
CA SER A 102 -17.34 15.47 60.63
C SER A 102 -18.77 15.40 60.08
N ALA A 103 -19.51 14.35 60.46
CA ALA A 103 -20.33 14.31 61.68
C ALA A 103 -20.66 12.85 62.06
#